data_AF-E2NKW7-F1
#
_entry.id   AF-E2NKW7-F1
#
_cell.length_a   1.000
_cell.length_b   1.000
_cell.length_c   1.000
_cell.angle_alpha   90.00
_cell.angle_beta   90.00
_cell.angle_gamma   90.00
#
_symmetry.space_group_name_H-M   'P 1'
#
loop_
_entity.id
_entity.type
_entity.pdbx_description
1 polymer ?
#
loop_
_entity_poly.entity_id
_entity_poly.type
_entity_poly.pdbx_seq_one_letter_code
_entity_poly.pdbx_strand_id
1 'polypeptide(L)'
;MNEILVRNEDDSFFIRFYDFERSVSVDYLQFSLELISSIFKVSTVCNVSIEELLLFKKDLDLMLRKCHKEFSFTPLGESFSLKFQMREKEIIHLNGCISDTQMPQSYLTFHNIICVDYLSVILMQIENVMDNLE
;
A
#
# COMPACT_ATOMS: atom_id res chain seq x y z
N MET A 1 13.38 4.94 -9.90
CA MET A 1 13.15 3.83 -8.95
C MET A 1 11.64 3.61 -8.97
N ASN A 2 11.16 2.46 -9.46
CA ASN A 2 9.74 2.24 -9.72
C ASN A 2 9.13 1.43 -8.56
N GLU A 3 9.00 2.07 -7.40
CA GLU A 3 8.53 1.42 -6.18
C GLU A 3 7.68 2.36 -5.32
N ILE A 4 6.77 1.78 -4.54
CA ILE A 4 6.04 2.45 -3.47
C ILE A 4 6.47 1.79 -2.16
N LEU A 5 6.88 2.60 -1.19
CA LEU A 5 7.38 2.14 0.11
C LEU A 5 6.57 2.76 1.25
N VAL A 6 5.91 1.92 2.03
CA VAL A 6 5.25 2.30 3.27
C VAL A 6 6.06 1.75 4.43
N ARG A 7 6.52 2.60 5.34
CA ARG A 7 7.39 2.19 6.46
C ARG A 7 7.07 2.96 7.73
N ASN A 8 7.44 2.37 8.87
CA ASN A 8 7.45 3.08 10.15
C ASN A 8 8.76 3.88 10.33
N GLU A 9 8.83 4.69 11.39
CA GLU A 9 9.95 5.62 11.60
C GLU A 9 11.30 4.94 11.86
N ASP A 10 11.30 3.75 12.46
CA ASP A 10 12.52 3.02 12.84
C ASP A 10 12.93 1.94 11.83
N ASP A 11 12.27 1.89 10.66
CA ASP A 11 12.46 0.88 9.61
C ASP A 11 12.29 -0.59 10.08
N SER A 12 11.73 -0.84 11.26
CA SER A 12 11.46 -2.20 11.76
C SER A 12 10.29 -2.89 11.05
N PHE A 13 9.49 -2.11 10.32
CA PHE A 13 8.40 -2.58 9.48
C PHE A 13 8.35 -1.82 8.16
N PHE A 14 8.19 -2.56 7.05
CA PHE A 14 7.88 -1.95 5.76
C PHE A 14 7.03 -2.83 4.86
N ILE A 15 6.31 -2.16 3.96
CA ILE A 15 5.54 -2.71 2.85
C ILE A 15 6.11 -2.09 1.58
N ARG A 16 6.54 -2.94 0.65
CA ARG A 16 7.14 -2.53 -0.62
C ARG A 16 6.32 -3.09 -1.77
N PHE A 17 5.97 -2.21 -2.69
CA PHE A 17 5.32 -2.52 -3.97
C PHE A 17 6.34 -2.17 -5.05
N TYR A 18 6.76 -3.13 -5.86
CA TYR A 18 7.86 -2.93 -6.83
C TYR A 18 7.70 -3.85 -8.03
N ASP A 19 8.58 -3.69 -9.03
CA ASP A 19 8.53 -4.43 -10.30
C ASP A 19 7.16 -4.33 -10.98
N PHE A 20 6.67 -3.09 -11.12
CA PHE A 20 5.40 -2.83 -11.78
C PHE A 20 5.48 -3.14 -13.28
N GLU A 21 4.56 -3.96 -13.75
CA GLU A 21 4.40 -4.33 -15.16
C GLU A 21 2.96 -4.06 -15.60
N ARG A 22 2.81 -3.38 -16.74
CA ARG A 22 1.49 -3.11 -17.33
C ARG A 22 1.02 -4.32 -18.12
N SER A 23 -0.17 -4.83 -17.81
CA SER A 23 -0.83 -5.80 -18.69
C SER A 23 -1.34 -5.09 -19.95
N VAL A 24 -0.93 -5.54 -21.13
CA VAL A 24 -1.29 -4.89 -22.41
C VAL A 24 -2.78 -5.11 -22.76
N SER A 25 -3.42 -6.12 -22.17
CA SER A 25 -4.79 -6.52 -22.50
C SER A 25 -5.86 -6.04 -21.50
N VAL A 26 -5.46 -5.56 -20.32
CA VAL A 26 -6.37 -5.19 -19.22
C VAL A 26 -5.74 -4.01 -18.48
N ASP A 27 -6.50 -2.96 -18.11
CA ASP A 27 -6.02 -1.76 -17.41
C ASP A 27 -5.60 -2.04 -15.94
N TYR A 28 -4.69 -3.00 -15.78
CA TYR A 28 -4.14 -3.51 -14.53
C TYR A 28 -2.62 -3.46 -14.57
N LEU A 29 -2.05 -3.28 -13.38
CA LEU A 29 -0.64 -3.34 -13.09
C LEU A 29 -0.38 -4.56 -12.23
N GLN A 30 0.51 -5.43 -12.69
CA GLN A 30 1.08 -6.49 -11.88
C GLN A 30 2.28 -5.93 -11.12
N PHE A 31 2.49 -6.33 -9.87
CA PHE A 31 3.64 -5.92 -9.07
C PHE A 31 4.01 -6.97 -8.02
N SER A 32 5.24 -6.93 -7.56
CA SER A 32 5.72 -7.68 -6.40
C SER A 32 5.39 -6.94 -5.11
N LEU A 33 4.75 -7.63 -4.17
CA LEU A 33 4.48 -7.17 -2.81
C LEU A 33 5.43 -7.86 -1.83
N GLU A 34 6.20 -7.08 -1.09
CA GLU A 34 6.94 -7.55 0.09
C GLU A 34 6.44 -6.84 1.34
N LEU A 35 6.24 -7.61 2.41
CA LEU A 35 5.89 -7.09 3.71
C LEU A 35 6.79 -7.73 4.75
N ILE A 36 7.61 -6.91 5.40
CA ILE A 36 8.71 -7.37 6.25
C ILE A 36 8.58 -6.71 7.62
N SER A 37 8.75 -7.54 8.65
CA SER A 37 8.87 -7.13 10.05
C SER A 37 9.94 -7.96 10.75
N SER A 38 10.20 -7.69 12.02
CA SER A 38 11.06 -8.51 12.87
C SER A 38 10.51 -9.92 13.15
N ILE A 39 9.21 -10.15 12.97
CA ILE A 39 8.53 -11.40 13.35
C ILE A 39 8.26 -12.27 12.12
N PHE A 40 8.01 -11.65 10.97
CA PHE A 40 7.56 -12.36 9.79
C PHE A 40 7.95 -11.63 8.49
N LYS A 41 7.97 -12.39 7.40
CA LYS A 41 8.13 -11.89 6.03
C LYS A 41 7.07 -12.53 5.13
N VAL A 42 6.40 -11.71 4.32
CA VAL A 42 5.50 -12.14 3.27
C VAL A 42 5.99 -11.58 1.93
N SER A 43 5.98 -12.43 0.90
CA SER A 43 6.31 -12.06 -0.47
C SER A 43 5.27 -12.70 -1.40
N THR A 44 4.64 -11.89 -2.25
CA THR A 44 3.65 -12.37 -3.22
C THR A 44 3.61 -11.47 -4.45
N VAL A 45 2.92 -11.90 -5.49
CA VAL A 45 2.63 -11.09 -6.68
C VAL A 45 1.18 -10.63 -6.61
N CYS A 46 0.96 -9.37 -6.93
CA CYS A 46 -0.34 -8.71 -6.86
C CYS A 46 -0.69 -8.07 -8.19
N ASN A 47 -1.99 -7.81 -8.36
CA ASN A 47 -2.48 -6.95 -9.41
C ASN A 47 -3.20 -5.77 -8.76
N VAL A 48 -3.30 -4.65 -9.45
CA VAL A 48 -4.15 -3.51 -9.08
C VAL A 48 -4.65 -2.87 -10.36
N SER A 49 -5.93 -2.48 -10.41
CA SER A 49 -6.39 -1.68 -11.55
C SER A 49 -5.78 -0.28 -11.49
N ILE A 50 -5.62 0.36 -12.65
CA ILE A 50 -5.15 1.75 -12.70
C ILE A 50 -6.10 2.66 -11.91
N GLU A 51 -7.40 2.41 -11.96
CA GLU A 51 -8.41 3.16 -11.20
C GLU A 51 -8.21 3.05 -9.68
N GLU A 52 -8.00 1.83 -9.15
CA GLU A 52 -7.74 1.62 -7.72
C GLU A 52 -6.46 2.34 -7.26
N LEU A 53 -5.41 2.34 -8.08
CA LEU A 53 -4.16 3.05 -7.77
C LEU A 53 -4.36 4.57 -7.76
N LEU A 54 -5.13 5.10 -8.72
CA LEU A 54 -5.49 6.53 -8.76
C LEU A 54 -6.38 6.94 -7.57
N LEU A 55 -7.32 6.09 -7.18
CA LEU A 55 -8.14 6.31 -5.98
C LEU A 55 -7.29 6.29 -4.72
N PHE A 56 -6.37 5.33 -4.59
CA PHE A 56 -5.42 5.29 -3.48
C PHE A 56 -4.57 6.57 -3.39
N LYS A 57 -4.03 7.04 -4.53
CA LYS A 57 -3.31 8.32 -4.61
C LYS A 57 -4.17 9.48 -4.12
N LYS A 58 -5.41 9.57 -4.59
CA LYS A 58 -6.35 10.63 -4.20
C LYS A 58 -6.66 10.60 -2.71
N ASP A 59 -6.88 9.42 -2.14
CA ASP A 59 -7.19 9.27 -0.71
C ASP A 59 -6.00 9.63 0.18
N LEU A 60 -4.77 9.30 -0.24
CA LEU A 60 -3.54 9.76 0.42
C LEU A 60 -3.44 11.29 0.42
N ASP A 61 -3.68 11.94 -0.72
CA ASP A 61 -3.67 13.42 -0.82
C ASP A 61 -4.76 14.06 0.06
N LEU A 62 -5.97 13.49 0.08
CA LEU A 62 -7.05 13.96 0.94
C LEU A 62 -6.75 13.75 2.43
N MET A 63 -6.08 12.66 2.80
CA MET A 63 -5.63 12.44 4.18
C MET A 63 -4.54 13.42 4.58
N LEU A 64 -3.56 13.68 3.70
CA LEU A 64 -2.48 14.65 3.92
C LEU A 64 -3.04 16.07 4.12
N ARG A 65 -4.07 16.44 3.35
CA ARG A 65 -4.82 17.71 3.50
C ARG A 65 -5.79 17.73 4.69
N LYS A 66 -5.82 16.66 5.50
CA LYS A 66 -6.70 16.48 6.67
C LYS A 66 -8.20 16.50 6.32
N CYS A 67 -8.55 16.23 5.06
CA CYS A 67 -9.93 16.10 4.59
C CYS A 67 -10.49 14.71 4.90
N HIS A 68 -9.66 13.66 4.80
CA HIS A 68 -10.02 12.28 5.17
C HIS A 68 -9.32 11.86 6.45
N LYS A 69 -10.08 11.23 7.36
CA LYS A 69 -9.53 10.63 8.59
C LYS A 69 -9.20 9.16 8.43
N GLU A 70 -9.83 8.47 7.48
CA GLU A 70 -9.55 7.08 7.19
C GLU A 70 -9.89 6.73 5.75
N PHE A 71 -9.18 5.74 5.21
CA PHE A 71 -9.49 5.10 3.94
C PHE A 71 -8.86 3.70 3.91
N SER A 72 -9.25 2.89 2.93
CA SER A 72 -8.69 1.55 2.71
C SER A 72 -8.15 1.39 1.30
N PHE A 73 -7.12 0.58 1.15
CA PHE A 73 -6.55 0.17 -0.13
C PHE A 73 -6.51 -1.36 -0.22
N THR A 74 -7.13 -1.93 -1.24
CA THR A 74 -7.40 -3.38 -1.38
C THR A 74 -7.04 -3.91 -2.78
N PRO A 75 -5.76 -3.89 -3.18
CA PRO A 75 -5.37 -4.22 -4.56
C PRO A 75 -5.58 -5.70 -4.93
N LEU A 76 -5.44 -6.65 -3.99
CA LEU A 76 -5.69 -8.09 -4.24
C LEU A 76 -7.17 -8.50 -4.08
N GLY A 77 -8.11 -7.55 -4.20
CA GLY A 77 -9.47 -7.77 -3.72
C GLY A 77 -9.47 -8.08 -2.22
N GLU A 78 -10.15 -9.15 -1.79
CA GLU A 78 -10.29 -9.50 -0.36
C GLU A 78 -9.01 -10.06 0.29
N SER A 79 -7.99 -10.44 -0.51
CA SER A 79 -6.81 -11.17 0.01
C SER A 79 -5.70 -10.28 0.57
N PHE A 80 -5.74 -8.98 0.32
CA PHE A 80 -4.84 -8.02 0.98
C PHE A 80 -5.54 -6.69 1.13
N SER A 81 -5.48 -6.14 2.34
CA SER A 81 -6.01 -4.81 2.62
C SER A 81 -5.08 -4.03 3.52
N LEU A 82 -5.03 -2.72 3.27
CA LEU A 82 -4.45 -1.74 4.16
C LEU A 82 -5.54 -0.74 4.54
N LYS A 83 -5.66 -0.44 5.83
CA LYS A 83 -6.52 0.61 6.36
C LYS A 83 -5.66 1.67 7.04
N PHE A 84 -5.71 2.88 6.50
CA PHE A 84 -5.04 4.04 7.06
C PHE A 84 -6.01 4.80 7.93
N GLN A 85 -5.60 5.16 9.15
CA GLN A 85 -6.42 5.96 10.08
C GLN A 85 -5.58 7.06 10.71
N MET A 86 -5.86 8.30 10.35
CA MET A 86 -5.29 9.48 10.98
C MET A 86 -5.83 9.64 12.40
N ARG A 87 -4.93 9.61 13.38
CA ARG A 87 -5.23 9.89 14.80
C ARG A 87 -4.76 11.29 15.17
N GLU A 88 -5.00 11.67 16.42
CA GLU A 88 -4.47 12.92 16.97
C GLU A 88 -2.94 12.93 16.87
N LYS A 89 -2.35 14.13 16.72
CA LYS A 89 -0.90 14.37 16.60
C LYS A 89 -0.24 13.87 15.29
N GLU A 90 -0.99 13.81 14.19
CA GLU A 90 -0.40 13.52 12.86
C GLU A 90 0.23 12.11 12.75
N ILE A 91 -0.27 11.19 13.59
CA ILE A 91 0.11 9.79 13.61
C ILE A 91 -0.91 8.99 12.79
N ILE A 92 -0.43 8.14 11.89
CA ILE A 92 -1.31 7.27 11.10
C ILE A 92 -1.19 5.84 11.62
N HIS A 93 -2.31 5.31 12.06
CA HIS A 93 -2.45 3.89 12.37
C HIS A 93 -2.68 3.15 11.05
N LEU A 94 -1.75 2.27 10.70
CA LEU A 94 -1.82 1.39 9.55
C LEU A 94 -2.20 -0.01 10.04
N ASN A 95 -3.41 -0.43 9.72
CA ASN A 95 -3.84 -1.81 9.93
C ASN A 95 -3.80 -2.51 8.60
N GLY A 96 -3.38 -3.77 8.56
CA GLY A 96 -3.51 -4.55 7.35
C GLY A 96 -3.77 -6.01 7.60
N CYS A 97 -4.25 -6.66 6.56
CA CYS A 97 -4.38 -8.10 6.51
C CYS A 97 -3.86 -8.63 5.18
N ILE A 98 -3.34 -9.84 5.21
CA ILE A 98 -3.01 -10.63 4.02
C ILE A 98 -3.46 -12.07 4.25
N SER A 99 -4.21 -12.63 3.31
CA SER A 99 -4.60 -14.04 3.31
C SER A 99 -3.91 -14.78 2.18
N ASP A 100 -3.62 -16.05 2.42
CA ASP A 100 -3.22 -16.95 1.36
C ASP A 100 -4.39 -17.16 0.38
N THR A 101 -4.13 -17.02 -0.92
CA THR A 101 -5.17 -17.11 -1.96
C THR A 101 -5.66 -18.54 -2.17
N GLN A 102 -4.88 -19.56 -1.81
CA GLN A 102 -5.23 -20.97 -1.88
C GLN A 102 -5.84 -21.46 -0.56
N MET A 103 -5.48 -20.84 0.57
CA MET A 103 -5.99 -21.17 1.90
C MET A 103 -6.45 -19.91 2.65
N PRO A 104 -7.63 -19.33 2.33
CA PRO A 104 -8.06 -18.04 2.90
C PRO A 104 -8.15 -18.00 4.43
N GLN A 105 -8.35 -19.14 5.09
CA GLN A 105 -8.31 -19.30 6.54
C GLN A 105 -6.90 -19.06 7.14
N SER A 106 -5.86 -19.16 6.32
CA SER A 106 -4.49 -18.79 6.65
C SER A 106 -4.30 -17.31 6.33
N TYR A 107 -4.52 -16.47 7.32
CA TYR A 107 -4.36 -15.04 7.19
C TYR A 107 -3.49 -14.48 8.30
N LEU A 108 -2.84 -13.36 7.98
CA LEU A 108 -2.05 -12.58 8.89
C LEU A 108 -2.68 -11.19 8.99
N THR A 109 -2.89 -10.73 10.21
CA THR A 109 -3.21 -9.34 10.49
C THR A 109 -2.01 -8.67 11.13
N PHE A 110 -1.82 -7.40 10.84
CA PHE A 110 -0.75 -6.60 11.41
C PHE A 110 -1.24 -5.18 11.69
N HIS A 111 -0.58 -4.57 12.67
CA HIS A 111 -0.83 -3.20 13.08
C HIS A 111 0.51 -2.48 13.20
N ASN A 112 0.61 -1.32 12.56
CA ASN A 112 1.78 -0.46 12.61
C ASN A 112 1.39 1.01 12.70
N ILE A 113 2.39 1.82 13.03
CA ILE A 113 2.28 3.27 13.07
C ILE A 113 3.24 3.83 12.02
N ILE A 114 2.73 4.72 11.17
CA ILE A 114 3.54 5.46 10.19
C ILE A 114 3.36 6.96 10.43
N CYS A 115 4.42 7.73 10.15
CA CYS A 115 4.39 9.19 10.26
C CYS A 115 3.68 9.80 9.05
N VAL A 116 2.89 10.86 9.26
CA VAL A 116 2.21 11.58 8.16
C VAL A 116 3.19 12.12 7.12
N ASP A 117 4.41 12.46 7.52
CA ASP A 117 5.42 13.05 6.63
C ASP A 117 5.76 12.10 5.48
N TYR A 118 5.65 10.79 5.70
CA TYR A 118 5.86 9.77 4.67
C TYR A 118 4.75 9.73 3.62
N LEU A 119 3.56 10.28 3.86
CA LEU A 119 2.49 10.29 2.86
C LEU A 119 2.90 11.06 1.60
N SER A 120 3.64 12.17 1.76
CA SER A 120 4.14 12.96 0.64
C SER A 120 5.12 12.17 -0.24
N VAL A 121 5.95 11.32 0.38
CA VAL A 121 6.89 10.43 -0.31
C VAL A 121 6.14 9.33 -1.06
N ILE A 122 5.14 8.71 -0.41
CA ILE A 122 4.29 7.68 -1.04
C ILE A 122 3.55 8.26 -2.26
N LEU A 123 3.02 9.48 -2.16
CA LEU A 123 2.36 10.16 -3.28
C LEU A 123 3.30 10.35 -4.48
N MET A 124 4.51 10.88 -4.24
CA MET A 124 5.53 11.06 -5.27
C MET A 124 5.96 9.71 -5.88
N GLN A 125 6.03 8.65 -5.09
CA GLN A 125 6.32 7.31 -5.56
C GLN A 125 5.22 6.77 -6.48
N ILE A 126 3.94 6.95 -6.13
CA ILE A 126 2.81 6.57 -6.99
C ILE A 126 2.86 7.36 -8.30
N GLU A 127 3.17 8.66 -8.26
CA GLU A 127 3.34 9.48 -9.46
C GLU A 127 4.43 8.95 -10.37
N ASN A 128 5.61 8.64 -9.82
CA ASN A 128 6.68 8.02 -10.59
C ASN A 128 6.27 6.68 -11.21
N VAL A 129 5.48 5.86 -10.49
CA VAL A 129 4.95 4.62 -11.06
C VAL A 129 4.06 4.91 -12.26
N MET A 130 3.11 5.84 -12.11
CA MET A 130 2.18 6.21 -13.17
C MET A 130 2.88 6.81 -14.40
N ASP A 131 3.87 7.69 -14.21
CA ASP A 131 4.59 8.36 -15.30
C ASP A 131 5.47 7.37 -16.10
N ASN A 132 5.95 6.29 -15.48
CA ASN A 132 6.74 5.26 -16.15
C ASN A 132 5.89 4.20 -16.88
N LEU A 133 4.56 4.32 -16.82
CA LEU A 133 3.61 3.41 -17.47
C LEU A 133 3.02 3.98 -18.78
N GLU A 134 3.36 5.24 -19.10
CA GLU A 134 3.12 5.90 -20.40
C GLU A 134 4.21 5.55 -21.41
#